data_AF-A0A1I1EWG4-F1
#
_entry.id   AF-A0A1I1EWG4-F1
#
_cell.length_a   1.000
_cell.length_b   1.000
_cell.length_c   1.000
_cell.angle_alpha   90.00
_cell.angle_beta   90.00
_cell.angle_gamma   90.00
#
_symmetry.space_group_name_H-M   'P 1'
#
loop_
_entity.id
_entity.type
_entity.pdbx_description
1 polymer ?
#
loop_
_entity_poly.entity_id
_entity_poly.type
_entity_poly.pdbx_seq_one_letter_code
_entity_poly.pdbx_strand_id
1 'polypeptide(L)'
;MTVFGNSATWLDSYQLGGLLSSMADQTDRLLFEFLNFFPATGVTSTLAIFIIFIFFVTSADSGIFVMNSIATKNAAKSPKWQLAFWGILLAVLALVLLNAGGLGSLQTMTLLTALPFSFIMLLFCYSLMQGLTVDVNYYEKEFSPATVTWSGVHWKERLQRILSFKDRKAVVNFLQHTVEPALHELAAAFNAQGVSANVAAADDYMWVELTIQHERIDNFKYGVRCEKKDISDFLVSEENIPDLDQNRTYIPQSYFGDNRVGYNIEYFMREEVIADVLKQYERFLELSSQVKNEIFTATNLKRRNE
;
A
#
# COMPACT_ATOMS: atom_id res chain seq x y z
N MET A 1 24.10 6.43 31.79
CA MET A 1 25.47 6.97 31.81
C MET A 1 25.69 8.09 32.83
N THR A 2 24.68 8.90 33.16
CA THR A 2 24.86 10.06 34.07
C THR A 2 25.15 9.72 35.52
N VAL A 3 24.59 8.64 36.07
CA VAL A 3 24.86 8.22 37.47
C VAL A 3 26.18 7.45 37.53
N PHE A 4 26.22 6.21 37.05
CA PHE A 4 27.43 5.37 37.12
C PHE A 4 28.64 5.94 36.35
N GLY A 5 28.44 6.46 35.13
CA GLY A 5 29.56 6.93 34.29
C GLY A 5 30.17 8.25 34.78
N ASN A 6 29.34 9.23 35.17
CA ASN A 6 29.86 10.50 35.70
C ASN A 6 30.49 10.31 37.10
N SER A 7 29.88 9.47 37.95
CA SER A 7 30.46 9.16 39.25
C SER A 7 31.79 8.41 39.12
N ALA A 8 31.90 7.45 38.19
CA ALA A 8 33.15 6.73 37.96
C ALA A 8 34.26 7.65 37.45
N THR A 9 33.96 8.52 36.48
CA THR A 9 34.93 9.48 35.93
C THR A 9 35.35 10.54 36.95
N TRP A 10 34.42 11.05 37.75
CA TRP A 10 34.73 11.98 38.84
C TRP A 10 35.61 11.32 39.91
N LEU A 11 35.27 10.10 40.32
CA LEU A 11 36.04 9.36 41.33
C LEU A 11 37.46 9.04 40.85
N ASP A 12 37.58 8.62 39.59
CA ASP A 12 38.87 8.29 38.97
C ASP A 12 39.80 9.51 38.86
N SER A 13 39.26 10.65 38.47
CA SER A 13 40.02 11.88 38.26
C SER A 13 40.36 12.64 39.56
N TYR A 14 39.48 12.61 40.57
CA TYR A 14 39.66 13.41 41.79
C TYR A 14 40.14 12.61 43.02
N GLN A 15 39.88 11.30 43.12
CA GLN A 15 40.20 10.52 44.32
C GLN A 15 41.17 9.35 44.07
N LEU A 16 41.12 8.74 42.88
CA LEU A 16 41.81 7.46 42.63
C LEU A 16 43.02 7.57 41.69
N GLY A 17 43.29 8.76 41.14
CA GLY A 17 44.48 9.02 40.32
C GLY A 17 44.57 8.14 39.07
N GLY A 18 43.45 7.73 38.48
CA GLY A 18 43.42 6.90 37.27
C GLY A 18 43.33 5.38 37.50
N LEU A 19 43.07 4.92 38.72
CA LEU A 19 42.96 3.49 39.02
C LEU A 19 41.81 2.81 38.23
N LEU A 20 40.63 3.42 38.15
CA LEU A 20 39.49 2.84 37.42
C LEU A 20 39.72 2.89 35.90
N SER A 21 40.34 3.94 35.37
CA SER A 21 40.70 3.98 33.95
C SER A 21 41.76 2.95 33.57
N SER A 22 42.71 2.65 34.46
CA SER A 22 43.69 1.57 34.25
C SER A 22 43.05 0.17 34.18
N MET A 23 41.83 0.01 34.72
CA MET A 23 41.06 -1.22 34.70
C MET A 23 39.94 -1.22 33.65
N ALA A 24 39.92 -0.24 32.73
CA ALA A 24 38.89 -0.13 31.70
C ALA A 24 38.78 -1.38 30.82
N ASP A 25 39.89 -2.08 30.59
CA ASP A 25 39.93 -3.34 29.84
C ASP A 25 39.41 -4.55 30.64
N GLN A 26 39.23 -4.42 31.95
CA GLN A 26 38.71 -5.45 32.87
C GLN A 26 37.25 -5.15 33.24
N THR A 27 36.39 -5.05 32.24
CA THR A 27 34.98 -4.65 32.41
C THR A 27 34.18 -5.57 33.33
N ASP A 28 34.59 -6.83 33.51
CA ASP A 28 33.98 -7.80 34.42
C ASP A 28 34.19 -7.44 35.90
N ARG A 29 35.30 -6.75 36.23
CA ARG A 29 35.64 -6.34 37.60
C ARG A 29 35.36 -4.87 37.87
N LEU A 30 35.38 -4.03 36.84
CA LEU A 30 35.28 -2.57 36.93
C LEU A 30 34.07 -2.09 37.73
N LEU A 31 32.89 -2.71 37.54
CA LEU A 31 31.69 -2.36 38.28
C LEU A 31 31.85 -2.59 39.78
N PHE A 32 32.43 -3.72 40.17
CA PHE A 32 32.60 -4.09 41.58
C PHE A 32 33.69 -3.25 42.24
N GLU A 33 34.77 -2.97 41.51
CA GLU A 33 35.81 -2.06 42.00
C GLU A 33 35.27 -0.64 42.18
N PHE A 34 34.44 -0.16 41.26
CA PHE A 34 33.74 1.11 41.42
C PHE A 34 32.84 1.13 42.67
N LEU A 35 32.11 0.04 42.95
CA LEU A 35 31.25 -0.08 44.13
C LEU A 35 32.03 -0.17 45.46
N ASN A 36 33.31 -0.58 45.44
CA ASN A 36 34.17 -0.62 46.64
C ASN A 36 34.38 0.76 47.26
N PHE A 37 34.27 1.83 46.46
CA PHE A 37 34.47 3.20 46.92
C PHE A 37 33.21 3.85 47.51
N PHE A 38 32.08 3.13 47.52
CA PHE A 38 30.83 3.59 48.13
C PHE A 38 30.56 2.87 49.46
N PRO A 39 29.89 3.53 50.41
CA PRO A 39 29.50 2.87 51.66
C PRO A 39 28.58 1.67 51.38
N ALA A 40 28.64 0.66 52.26
CA ALA A 40 27.86 -0.58 52.17
C ALA A 40 28.13 -1.44 50.91
N THR A 41 29.38 -1.47 50.43
CA THR A 41 29.87 -2.27 49.29
C THR A 41 29.33 -3.69 49.22
N GLY A 42 29.28 -4.41 50.35
CA GLY A 42 28.80 -5.79 50.39
C GLY A 42 27.32 -5.92 49.98
N VAL A 43 26.49 -4.96 50.38
CA VAL A 43 25.06 -4.92 50.03
C VAL A 43 24.89 -4.53 48.57
N THR A 44 25.56 -3.47 48.12
CA THR A 44 25.44 -2.97 46.74
C THR A 44 25.99 -3.96 45.71
N SER A 45 27.11 -4.62 45.99
CA SER A 45 27.69 -5.65 45.12
C SER A 45 26.82 -6.90 45.04
N THR A 46 26.26 -7.35 46.16
CA THR A 46 25.33 -8.50 46.17
C THR A 46 24.06 -8.18 45.39
N LEU A 47 23.54 -6.96 45.56
CA LEU A 47 22.37 -6.51 44.80
C LEU A 47 22.68 -6.42 43.30
N ALA A 48 23.85 -5.92 42.92
CA ALA A 48 24.28 -5.87 41.52
C ALA A 48 24.33 -7.25 40.87
N ILE A 49 24.89 -8.26 41.57
CA ILE A 49 24.90 -9.66 41.10
C ILE A 49 23.47 -10.17 40.90
N PHE A 50 22.57 -9.90 41.84
CA PHE A 50 21.17 -10.34 41.75
C PHE A 50 20.44 -9.70 40.55
N ILE A 51 20.67 -8.40 40.31
CA ILE A 51 20.11 -7.67 39.17
C ILE A 51 20.66 -8.24 37.85
N ILE A 52 21.97 -8.47 37.74
CA ILE A 52 22.59 -9.08 36.55
C ILE A 52 21.99 -10.46 36.29
N PHE A 53 21.79 -11.27 37.34
CA PHE A 53 21.18 -12.58 37.23
C PHE A 53 19.74 -12.51 36.71
N ILE A 54 18.90 -11.62 37.24
CA ILE A 54 17.52 -11.44 36.76
C ILE A 54 17.52 -11.02 35.29
N PHE A 55 18.29 -10.00 34.91
CA PHE A 55 18.36 -9.55 33.52
C PHE A 55 18.85 -10.65 32.58
N PHE A 56 19.81 -11.45 33.01
CA PHE A 56 20.28 -12.59 32.24
C PHE A 56 19.17 -13.62 32.01
N VAL A 57 18.47 -14.05 33.07
CA VAL A 57 17.39 -15.05 32.98
C VAL A 57 16.23 -14.54 32.13
N THR A 58 15.75 -13.31 32.37
CA THR A 58 14.62 -12.73 31.62
C THR A 58 14.96 -12.52 30.14
N SER A 59 16.19 -12.10 29.83
CA SER A 59 16.65 -11.94 28.44
C SER A 59 16.77 -13.29 27.73
N ALA A 60 17.33 -14.29 28.41
CA ALA A 60 17.47 -15.64 27.86
C ALA A 60 16.11 -16.28 27.58
N ASP A 61 15.16 -16.17 28.52
CA ASP A 61 13.80 -16.69 28.36
C ASP A 61 13.08 -16.07 27.15
N SER A 62 13.13 -14.74 27.03
CA SER A 62 12.57 -14.00 25.89
C SER A 62 13.21 -14.41 24.56
N GLY A 63 14.53 -14.60 24.54
CA GLY A 63 15.26 -15.05 23.35
C GLY A 63 14.88 -16.46 22.90
N ILE A 64 14.80 -17.39 23.85
CA ILE A 64 14.35 -18.78 23.61
C ILE A 64 12.94 -18.79 23.04
N PHE A 65 12.04 -17.98 23.61
CA PHE A 65 10.67 -17.87 23.13
C PHE A 65 10.61 -17.37 21.68
N VAL A 66 11.34 -16.31 21.33
CA VAL A 66 11.34 -15.76 19.96
C VAL A 66 11.92 -16.76 18.96
N MET A 67 13.06 -17.40 19.26
CA MET A 67 13.65 -18.42 18.38
C MET A 67 12.70 -19.59 18.14
N ASN A 68 12.02 -20.03 19.20
CA ASN A 68 11.06 -21.11 19.13
C ASN A 68 9.85 -20.73 18.25
N SER A 69 9.31 -19.52 18.40
CA SER A 69 8.20 -19.01 17.59
C SER A 69 8.57 -18.88 16.12
N ILE A 70 9.79 -18.41 15.79
CA ILE A 70 10.26 -18.34 14.40
C ILE A 70 10.34 -19.76 13.80
N ALA A 71 10.95 -20.70 14.52
CA ALA A 71 11.13 -22.07 14.04
C ALA A 71 9.80 -22.85 13.88
N THR A 72 8.75 -22.49 14.61
CA THR A 72 7.40 -23.07 14.45
C THR A 72 6.48 -22.28 13.52
N LYS A 73 6.98 -21.27 12.80
CA LYS A 73 6.17 -20.37 11.96
C LYS A 73 5.02 -19.72 12.76
N ASN A 74 5.32 -19.33 13.99
CA ASN A 74 4.40 -18.70 14.94
C ASN A 74 3.21 -19.58 15.33
N ALA A 75 3.42 -20.90 15.47
CA ALA A 75 2.38 -21.82 15.90
C ALA A 75 1.92 -21.55 17.34
N ALA A 76 0.59 -21.58 17.56
CA ALA A 76 -0.02 -21.31 18.87
C ALA A 76 0.45 -22.23 20.00
N LYS A 77 0.91 -23.45 19.68
CA LYS A 77 1.54 -24.38 20.63
C LYS A 77 2.82 -24.93 20.02
N SER A 78 3.96 -24.55 20.59
CA SER A 78 5.26 -25.07 20.18
C SER A 78 5.68 -26.26 21.05
N PRO A 79 6.42 -27.25 20.50
CA PRO A 79 6.85 -28.43 21.26
C PRO A 79 7.76 -28.08 22.44
N LYS A 80 7.52 -28.65 23.63
CA LYS A 80 8.33 -28.39 24.83
C LYS A 80 9.79 -28.82 24.69
N TRP A 81 10.07 -29.87 23.91
CA TRP A 81 11.45 -30.31 23.62
C TRP A 81 12.24 -29.26 22.83
N GLN A 82 11.58 -28.52 21.94
CA GLN A 82 12.22 -27.47 21.13
C GLN A 82 12.66 -26.29 22.01
N LEU A 83 11.86 -25.90 23.01
CA LEU A 83 12.25 -24.90 24.00
C LEU A 83 13.50 -25.34 24.79
N ALA A 84 13.52 -26.59 25.27
CA ALA A 84 14.66 -27.14 25.97
C ALA A 84 15.92 -27.20 25.08
N PHE A 85 15.75 -27.57 23.81
CA PHE A 85 16.83 -27.57 22.81
C PHE A 85 17.46 -26.18 22.66
N TRP A 86 16.67 -25.12 22.47
CA TRP A 86 17.18 -23.76 22.35
C TRP A 86 17.88 -23.27 23.62
N GLY A 87 17.35 -23.61 24.80
CA GLY A 87 17.99 -23.28 26.07
C GLY A 87 19.35 -23.97 26.26
N ILE A 88 19.43 -25.27 25.96
CA ILE A 88 20.70 -26.02 26.03
C ILE A 88 21.70 -25.48 25.01
N LEU A 89 21.25 -25.18 23.78
CA LEU A 89 22.12 -24.65 22.73
C LEU A 89 22.73 -23.30 23.15
N LEU A 90 21.93 -22.39 23.71
CA LEU A 90 22.42 -21.10 24.24
C LEU A 90 23.43 -21.30 25.38
N ALA A 91 23.17 -22.22 26.31
CA ALA A 91 24.07 -22.51 27.42
C ALA A 91 25.43 -23.06 26.92
N VAL A 92 25.40 -23.99 25.96
CA VAL A 92 26.61 -24.56 25.32
C VAL A 92 27.37 -23.46 24.59
N LEU A 93 26.69 -22.63 23.81
CA LEU A 93 27.29 -21.56 23.05
C LEU A 93 27.95 -20.51 23.97
N ALA A 94 27.28 -20.15 25.06
CA ALA A 94 27.86 -19.26 26.09
C ALA A 94 29.13 -19.85 26.71
N LEU A 95 29.13 -21.16 27.05
CA LEU A 95 30.29 -21.84 27.62
C LEU A 95 31.47 -21.87 26.63
N VAL A 96 31.21 -22.22 25.37
CA VAL A 96 32.22 -22.25 24.31
C VAL A 96 32.82 -20.86 24.07
N LEU A 97 32.00 -19.82 23.97
CA LEU A 97 32.48 -18.45 23.76
C LEU A 97 33.28 -17.93 24.97
N LEU A 98 32.84 -18.24 26.18
CA LEU A 98 33.59 -17.90 27.40
C LEU A 98 34.97 -18.57 27.41
N ASN A 99 35.07 -19.82 26.93
CA ASN A 99 36.33 -20.55 26.85
C ASN A 99 37.23 -20.08 25.69
N ALA A 100 36.66 -19.73 24.54
CA ALA A 100 37.38 -19.38 23.31
C ALA A 100 38.10 -18.02 23.34
N GLY A 101 37.87 -17.20 24.37
CA GLY A 101 38.51 -15.88 24.49
C GLY A 101 37.68 -14.84 25.25
N GLY A 102 36.59 -15.26 25.90
CA GLY A 102 35.82 -14.40 26.79
C GLY A 102 35.15 -13.24 26.06
N LEU A 103 35.20 -12.06 26.68
CA LEU A 103 34.46 -10.89 26.21
C LEU A 103 34.89 -10.40 24.81
N GLY A 104 36.19 -10.43 24.51
CA GLY A 104 36.69 -10.00 23.19
C GLY A 104 36.18 -10.87 22.05
N SER A 105 36.15 -12.18 22.26
CA SER A 105 35.56 -13.13 21.29
C SER A 105 34.05 -12.92 21.13
N LEU A 106 33.33 -12.67 22.23
CA LEU A 106 31.90 -12.38 22.21
C LEU A 106 31.57 -11.11 21.40
N GLN A 107 32.32 -10.03 21.62
CA GLN A 107 32.15 -8.76 20.89
C GLN A 107 32.43 -8.94 19.39
N THR A 108 33.51 -9.64 19.04
CA THR A 108 33.86 -9.89 17.63
C THR A 108 32.79 -10.71 16.92
N MET A 109 32.33 -11.79 17.54
CA MET A 109 31.27 -12.63 16.98
C MET A 109 29.95 -11.87 16.81
N THR A 110 29.63 -11.00 17.78
CA THR A 110 28.44 -10.13 17.71
C THR A 110 28.54 -9.16 16.55
N LEU A 111 29.70 -8.53 16.33
CA LEU A 111 29.92 -7.61 15.21
C LEU A 111 29.80 -8.33 13.86
N LEU A 112 30.42 -9.51 13.74
CA LEU A 112 30.36 -10.34 12.53
C LEU A 112 28.93 -10.78 12.22
N THR A 113 28.10 -11.04 13.23
CA THR A 113 26.70 -11.46 13.05
C THR A 113 25.77 -10.26 12.81
N ALA A 114 26.05 -9.11 13.45
CA ALA A 114 25.23 -7.90 13.33
C ALA A 114 25.32 -7.28 11.93
N LEU A 115 26.49 -7.33 11.29
CA LEU A 115 26.69 -6.75 9.96
C LEU A 115 25.76 -7.35 8.89
N PRO A 116 25.70 -8.67 8.63
CA PRO A 116 24.75 -9.25 7.68
C PRO A 116 23.29 -9.01 8.09
N PHE A 117 22.99 -9.06 9.40
CA PHE A 117 21.65 -8.79 9.90
C PHE A 117 21.20 -7.35 9.65
N SER A 118 22.12 -6.38 9.62
CA SER A 118 21.79 -4.99 9.30
C SER A 118 21.23 -4.82 7.88
N PHE A 119 21.73 -5.59 6.90
CA PHE A 119 21.17 -5.60 5.55
C PHE A 119 19.74 -6.17 5.53
N ILE A 120 19.49 -7.22 6.32
CA ILE A 120 18.13 -7.79 6.48
C ILE A 120 17.19 -6.74 7.08
N MET A 121 17.64 -6.00 8.08
CA MET A 121 16.86 -4.91 8.69
C MET A 121 16.52 -3.80 7.69
N LEU A 122 17.45 -3.43 6.80
CA LEU A 122 17.18 -2.46 5.73
C LEU A 122 16.12 -2.97 4.74
N LEU A 123 16.16 -4.25 4.38
CA LEU A 123 15.13 -4.87 3.54
C LEU A 123 13.76 -4.87 4.22
N PHE A 124 13.70 -5.11 5.54
CA PHE A 124 12.46 -5.00 6.30
C PHE A 124 11.91 -3.57 6.31
N CYS A 125 12.75 -2.55 6.49
CA CYS A 125 12.32 -1.16 6.37
C CYS A 125 11.74 -0.85 4.99
N TYR A 126 12.40 -1.31 3.92
CA TYR A 126 11.90 -1.14 2.55
C TYR A 126 10.56 -1.85 2.33
N SER A 127 10.44 -3.12 2.73
CA SER A 127 9.21 -3.90 2.60
C SER A 127 8.05 -3.28 3.40
N LEU A 128 8.33 -2.71 4.57
CA LEU A 128 7.32 -2.04 5.38
C LEU A 128 6.80 -0.77 4.67
N MET A 129 7.71 0.04 4.10
CA MET A 129 7.32 1.23 3.33
C MET A 129 6.48 0.86 2.11
N GLN A 130 6.85 -0.20 1.40
CA GLN A 130 6.06 -0.70 0.28
C GLN A 130 4.67 -1.17 0.72
N GLY A 131 4.59 -1.94 1.82
CA GLY A 131 3.32 -2.40 2.39
C GLY A 131 2.42 -1.23 2.78
N LEU A 132 2.96 -0.21 3.45
CA LEU A 132 2.22 0.98 3.84
C LEU A 132 1.74 1.78 2.62
N THR A 133 2.55 1.85 1.55
CA THR A 133 2.14 2.52 0.31
C THR A 133 0.96 1.81 -0.35
N VAL A 134 0.96 0.47 -0.36
CA VAL A 134 -0.17 -0.33 -0.86
C VAL A 134 -1.42 -0.11 -0.01
N ASP A 135 -1.26 -0.05 1.30
CA ASP A 135 -2.35 0.18 2.25
C ASP A 135 -3.01 1.55 2.03
N VAL A 136 -2.22 2.62 1.89
CA VAL A 136 -2.71 3.97 1.57
C VAL A 136 -3.47 3.97 0.24
N ASN A 137 -2.90 3.37 -0.81
CA ASN A 137 -3.58 3.28 -2.11
C ASN A 137 -4.89 2.48 -2.06
N TYR A 138 -5.03 1.53 -1.12
CA TYR A 138 -6.26 0.78 -0.93
C TYR A 138 -7.34 1.66 -0.29
N TYR A 139 -6.99 2.45 0.72
CA TYR A 139 -7.94 3.33 1.43
C TYR A 139 -8.27 4.62 0.68
N GLU A 140 -7.34 5.17 -0.10
CA GLU A 140 -7.56 6.38 -0.92
C GLU A 140 -8.27 6.10 -2.24
N LYS A 141 -8.59 4.83 -2.53
CA LYS A 141 -9.28 4.48 -3.77
C LYS A 141 -10.72 4.98 -3.74
N GLU A 142 -10.94 6.14 -4.36
CA GLU A 142 -12.26 6.69 -4.58
C GLU A 142 -13.15 5.69 -5.32
N PHE A 143 -14.46 5.76 -5.05
CA PHE A 143 -15.41 5.00 -5.83
C PHE A 143 -15.31 5.39 -7.32
N SER A 144 -15.59 4.42 -8.21
CA SER A 144 -15.66 4.73 -9.65
C SER A 144 -16.60 5.91 -9.87
N PRO A 145 -16.28 6.88 -10.75
CA PRO A 145 -17.20 7.98 -11.07
C PRO A 145 -18.60 7.49 -11.47
N ALA A 146 -18.68 6.26 -12.01
CA ALA A 146 -19.92 5.60 -12.35
C ALA A 146 -20.76 5.09 -11.17
N THR A 147 -20.33 5.23 -9.92
CA THR A 147 -21.17 4.92 -8.74
C THR A 147 -21.79 6.16 -8.13
N VAL A 148 -21.36 7.37 -8.52
CA VAL A 148 -21.88 8.63 -7.96
C VAL A 148 -23.37 8.82 -8.29
N THR A 149 -23.83 8.29 -9.41
CA THR A 149 -25.24 8.35 -9.85
C THR A 149 -26.10 7.25 -9.24
N TRP A 150 -25.53 6.34 -8.45
CA TRP A 150 -26.27 5.19 -7.94
C TRP A 150 -27.33 5.56 -6.92
N SER A 151 -28.59 5.37 -7.28
CA SER A 151 -29.71 5.30 -6.33
C SER A 151 -29.94 3.87 -5.82
N GLY A 152 -30.57 3.71 -4.67
CA GLY A 152 -30.96 2.38 -4.14
C GLY A 152 -32.07 1.67 -4.92
N VAL A 153 -32.62 2.30 -5.96
CA VAL A 153 -33.82 1.83 -6.69
C VAL A 153 -33.52 0.56 -7.49
N HIS A 154 -32.36 0.48 -8.14
CA HIS A 154 -31.99 -0.59 -9.07
C HIS A 154 -30.93 -1.57 -8.52
N TRP A 155 -30.89 -1.78 -7.20
CA TRP A 155 -29.81 -2.53 -6.57
C TRP A 155 -29.77 -4.02 -7.01
N LYS A 156 -30.92 -4.61 -7.34
CA LYS A 156 -30.99 -6.02 -7.79
C LYS A 156 -30.43 -6.18 -9.19
N GLU A 157 -30.81 -5.29 -10.10
CA GLU A 157 -30.33 -5.26 -11.47
C GLU A 157 -28.82 -4.97 -11.50
N ARG A 158 -28.34 -4.07 -10.62
CA ARG A 158 -26.90 -3.83 -10.47
C ARG A 158 -26.16 -5.03 -9.90
N LEU A 159 -26.69 -5.68 -8.87
CA LEU A 159 -26.09 -6.90 -8.33
C LEU A 159 -25.99 -7.99 -9.41
N GLN A 160 -27.06 -8.19 -10.20
CA GLN A 160 -27.04 -9.11 -11.32
C GLN A 160 -25.97 -8.73 -12.36
N ARG A 161 -25.79 -7.45 -12.68
CA ARG A 161 -24.73 -6.99 -13.60
C ARG A 161 -23.32 -7.16 -13.04
N ILE A 162 -23.12 -6.89 -11.75
CA ILE A 162 -21.84 -7.11 -11.06
C ILE A 162 -21.45 -8.59 -11.09
N LEU A 163 -22.43 -9.48 -10.94
CA LEU A 163 -22.25 -10.93 -11.00
C LEU A 163 -22.26 -11.48 -12.44
N SER A 164 -22.70 -10.70 -13.42
CA SER A 164 -22.79 -11.15 -14.81
C SER A 164 -21.42 -11.12 -15.49
N PHE A 165 -21.22 -12.04 -16.43
CA PHE A 165 -19.96 -12.28 -17.09
C PHE A 165 -19.43 -11.08 -17.87
N LYS A 166 -18.15 -10.78 -17.67
CA LYS A 166 -17.46 -9.61 -18.24
C LYS A 166 -16.79 -9.91 -19.59
N ASP A 167 -17.54 -10.55 -20.48
CA ASP A 167 -17.11 -10.86 -21.83
C ASP A 167 -17.42 -9.71 -22.80
N ARG A 168 -16.68 -9.67 -23.91
CA ARG A 168 -16.86 -8.69 -24.99
C ARG A 168 -18.32 -8.64 -25.46
N LYS A 169 -19.00 -9.79 -25.52
CA LYS A 169 -20.41 -9.87 -25.94
C LYS A 169 -21.35 -9.11 -24.99
N ALA A 170 -21.10 -9.16 -23.69
CA ALA A 170 -21.90 -8.44 -22.71
C ALA A 170 -21.72 -6.92 -22.86
N VAL A 171 -20.48 -6.47 -23.09
CA VAL A 171 -20.18 -5.05 -23.35
C VAL A 171 -20.84 -4.56 -24.64
N VAL A 172 -20.79 -5.36 -25.72
CA VAL A 172 -21.46 -5.03 -27.00
C VAL A 172 -22.97 -4.95 -26.80
N ASN A 173 -23.57 -5.89 -26.07
CA ASN A 173 -25.01 -5.86 -25.78
C ASN A 173 -25.40 -4.60 -24.99
N PHE A 174 -24.60 -4.20 -23.99
CA PHE A 174 -24.80 -2.97 -23.25
C PHE A 174 -24.72 -1.72 -24.15
N LEU A 175 -23.74 -1.67 -25.06
CA LEU A 175 -23.62 -0.57 -26.02
C LEU A 175 -24.86 -0.47 -26.93
N GLN A 176 -25.34 -1.60 -27.45
CA GLN A 176 -26.51 -1.69 -28.33
C GLN A 176 -27.84 -1.37 -27.65
N HIS A 177 -28.09 -1.91 -26.46
CA HIS A 177 -29.42 -1.85 -25.84
C HIS A 177 -29.55 -0.78 -24.76
N THR A 178 -28.44 -0.18 -24.31
CA THR A 178 -28.48 0.85 -23.26
C THR A 178 -27.85 2.16 -23.72
N VAL A 179 -26.61 2.14 -24.26
CA VAL A 179 -25.89 3.37 -24.59
C VAL A 179 -26.39 4.01 -25.89
N GLU A 180 -26.45 3.26 -26.99
CA GLU A 180 -26.92 3.79 -28.29
C GLU A 180 -28.33 4.38 -28.20
N PRO A 181 -29.34 3.70 -27.61
CA PRO A 181 -30.67 4.28 -27.45
C PRO A 181 -30.69 5.53 -26.57
N ALA A 182 -29.90 5.56 -25.49
CA ALA A 182 -29.77 6.73 -24.62
C ALA A 182 -29.22 7.95 -25.39
N LEU A 183 -28.18 7.75 -26.19
CA LEU A 183 -27.56 8.82 -26.96
C LEU A 183 -28.48 9.31 -28.08
N HIS A 184 -29.24 8.41 -28.74
CA HIS A 184 -30.23 8.81 -29.73
C HIS A 184 -31.39 9.61 -29.13
N GLU A 185 -31.90 9.21 -27.97
CA GLU A 185 -32.93 9.94 -27.23
C GLU A 185 -32.44 11.36 -26.90
N LEU A 186 -31.21 11.47 -26.38
CA LEU A 186 -30.60 12.75 -26.04
C LEU A 186 -30.32 13.60 -27.30
N ALA A 187 -29.84 13.01 -28.39
CA ALA A 187 -29.61 13.72 -29.65
C ALA A 187 -30.93 14.28 -30.23
N ALA A 188 -32.01 13.51 -30.17
CA ALA A 188 -33.33 13.98 -30.59
C ALA A 188 -33.80 15.16 -29.73
N ALA A 189 -33.59 15.12 -28.42
CA ALA A 189 -33.92 16.22 -27.51
C ALA A 189 -33.09 17.49 -27.80
N PHE A 190 -31.79 17.37 -28.08
CA PHE A 190 -30.95 18.50 -28.49
C PHE A 190 -31.40 19.11 -29.82
N ASN A 191 -31.65 18.26 -30.82
CA ASN A 191 -32.11 18.71 -32.15
C ASN A 191 -33.46 19.43 -32.07
N ALA A 192 -34.37 18.98 -31.18
CA ALA A 192 -35.65 19.66 -30.93
C ALA A 192 -35.48 21.06 -30.32
N GLN A 193 -34.36 21.32 -29.63
CA GLN A 193 -34.01 22.65 -29.09
C GLN A 193 -33.11 23.47 -30.03
N GLY A 194 -32.89 23.01 -31.27
CA GLY A 194 -32.09 23.71 -32.26
C GLY A 194 -30.57 23.49 -32.12
N VAL A 195 -30.13 22.53 -31.32
CA VAL A 195 -28.71 22.16 -31.17
C VAL A 195 -28.42 20.93 -32.05
N SER A 196 -27.51 21.07 -33.03
CA SER A 196 -27.19 19.97 -33.96
C SER A 196 -26.39 18.87 -33.26
N ALA A 197 -27.06 17.74 -33.02
CA ALA A 197 -26.48 16.55 -32.38
C ALA A 197 -26.63 15.32 -33.27
N ASN A 198 -25.54 14.57 -33.46
CA ASN A 198 -25.51 13.33 -34.22
C ASN A 198 -24.91 12.18 -33.41
N VAL A 199 -25.41 10.97 -33.63
CA VAL A 199 -24.90 9.74 -33.00
C VAL A 199 -24.30 8.86 -34.08
N ALA A 200 -23.11 8.34 -33.83
CA ALA A 200 -22.45 7.36 -34.67
C ALA A 200 -22.06 6.13 -33.84
N ALA A 201 -22.18 4.95 -34.42
CA ALA A 201 -21.72 3.70 -33.83
C ALA A 201 -20.84 2.96 -34.84
N ALA A 202 -19.88 2.18 -34.32
CA ALA A 202 -19.13 1.24 -35.15
C ALA A 202 -20.01 0.05 -35.56
N ASP A 203 -19.81 -0.49 -36.76
CA ASP A 203 -20.55 -1.69 -37.24
C ASP A 203 -20.39 -2.89 -36.30
N ASP A 204 -19.24 -3.01 -35.64
CA ASP A 204 -18.93 -4.06 -34.68
C ASP A 204 -19.21 -3.67 -33.21
N TYR A 205 -19.83 -2.49 -33.01
CA TYR A 205 -20.13 -1.92 -31.70
C TYR A 205 -18.93 -1.84 -30.76
N MET A 206 -17.72 -1.67 -31.31
CA MET A 206 -16.55 -1.38 -30.47
C MET A 206 -16.58 0.01 -29.87
N TRP A 207 -17.36 0.93 -30.44
CA TRP A 207 -17.64 2.24 -29.85
C TRP A 207 -18.99 2.80 -30.32
N VAL A 208 -19.57 3.65 -29.48
CA VAL A 208 -20.73 4.50 -29.78
C VAL A 208 -20.39 5.92 -29.34
N GLU A 209 -20.63 6.93 -30.18
CA GLU A 209 -20.27 8.34 -29.94
C GLU A 209 -21.43 9.27 -30.25
N LEU A 210 -21.71 10.20 -29.34
CA LEU A 210 -22.52 11.39 -29.56
C LEU A 210 -21.60 12.58 -29.85
N THR A 211 -21.84 13.25 -30.98
CA THR A 211 -21.18 14.50 -31.35
C THR A 211 -22.19 15.64 -31.40
N ILE A 212 -21.94 16.71 -30.63
CA ILE A 212 -22.70 17.96 -30.70
C ILE A 212 -21.87 19.00 -31.43
N GLN A 213 -22.38 19.46 -32.57
CA GLN A 213 -21.66 20.38 -33.45
C GLN A 213 -21.73 21.82 -32.93
N HIS A 214 -20.58 22.48 -32.89
CA HIS A 214 -20.47 23.90 -32.56
C HIS A 214 -19.67 24.62 -33.65
N GLU A 215 -20.05 25.87 -33.95
CA GLU A 215 -19.37 26.64 -34.99
C GLU A 215 -18.10 27.34 -34.48
N ARG A 216 -18.14 27.84 -33.24
CA ARG A 216 -17.10 28.72 -32.67
C ARG A 216 -16.19 28.05 -31.65
N ILE A 217 -16.59 26.89 -31.15
CA ILE A 217 -15.83 26.07 -30.19
C ILE A 217 -15.72 24.65 -30.76
N ASP A 218 -14.85 23.84 -30.17
CA ASP A 218 -14.71 22.43 -30.58
C ASP A 218 -16.03 21.67 -30.40
N ASN A 219 -16.23 20.65 -31.22
CA ASN A 219 -17.42 19.80 -31.08
C ASN A 219 -17.32 19.02 -29.77
N PHE A 220 -18.41 19.02 -29.00
CA PHE A 220 -18.50 18.15 -27.83
C PHE A 220 -18.65 16.71 -28.31
N LYS A 221 -17.77 15.84 -27.82
CA LYS A 221 -17.81 14.40 -28.10
C LYS A 221 -17.87 13.63 -26.80
N TYR A 222 -18.88 12.77 -26.71
CA TYR A 222 -19.02 11.78 -25.65
C TYR A 222 -19.17 10.43 -26.31
N GLY A 223 -18.24 9.51 -26.05
CA GLY A 223 -18.35 8.16 -26.55
C GLY A 223 -18.04 7.12 -25.50
N VAL A 224 -18.44 5.89 -25.79
CA VAL A 224 -18.16 4.72 -24.96
C VAL A 224 -17.54 3.69 -25.87
N ARG A 225 -16.39 3.14 -25.47
CA ARG A 225 -15.67 2.12 -26.24
C ARG A 225 -15.47 0.85 -25.41
N CYS A 226 -15.37 -0.27 -26.11
CA CYS A 226 -15.00 -1.54 -25.51
C CYS A 226 -13.48 -1.61 -25.32
N GLU A 227 -13.02 -1.55 -24.07
CA GLU A 227 -11.60 -1.58 -23.71
C GLU A 227 -11.23 -2.91 -23.04
N LYS A 228 -10.05 -3.42 -23.36
CA LYS A 228 -9.50 -4.64 -22.75
C LYS A 228 -8.78 -4.28 -21.46
N LYS A 229 -9.06 -5.02 -20.39
CA LYS A 229 -8.40 -4.85 -19.10
C LYS A 229 -7.84 -6.19 -18.64
N ASP A 230 -6.57 -6.19 -18.25
CA ASP A 230 -5.95 -7.34 -17.62
C ASP A 230 -6.38 -7.39 -16.14
N ILE A 231 -6.75 -8.58 -15.68
CA ILE A 231 -7.12 -8.84 -14.29
C ILE A 231 -5.97 -9.57 -13.59
N SER A 232 -5.99 -9.57 -12.25
CA SER A 232 -4.98 -10.25 -11.45
C SER A 232 -5.28 -11.75 -11.37
N ASP A 233 -4.25 -12.59 -11.44
CA ASP A 233 -4.36 -14.05 -11.29
C ASP A 233 -5.08 -14.46 -9.99
N PHE A 234 -4.95 -13.66 -8.92
CA PHE A 234 -5.66 -13.88 -7.65
C PHE A 234 -7.19 -13.82 -7.79
N LEU A 235 -7.71 -12.92 -8.63
CA LEU A 235 -9.15 -12.80 -8.88
C LEU A 235 -9.67 -13.92 -9.79
N VAL A 236 -8.81 -14.43 -10.69
CA VAL A 236 -9.12 -15.57 -11.56
C VAL A 236 -9.28 -16.86 -10.75
N SER A 237 -8.53 -17.00 -9.65
CA SER A 237 -8.60 -18.18 -8.77
C SER A 237 -9.70 -18.13 -7.69
N GLU A 238 -10.50 -17.07 -7.62
CA GLU A 238 -11.47 -16.88 -6.54
C GLU A 238 -12.77 -17.65 -6.80
N GLU A 239 -13.10 -18.62 -5.93
CA GLU A 239 -14.27 -19.50 -6.08
C GLU A 239 -15.62 -18.75 -6.00
N ASN A 240 -15.67 -17.60 -5.32
CA ASN A 240 -16.89 -16.80 -5.18
C ASN A 240 -17.15 -15.86 -6.36
N ILE A 241 -16.29 -15.86 -7.39
CA ILE A 241 -16.49 -15.07 -8.61
C ILE A 241 -16.77 -16.04 -9.76
N PRO A 242 -18.03 -16.20 -10.18
CA PRO A 242 -18.36 -17.17 -11.22
C PRO A 242 -17.71 -16.81 -12.58
N ASP A 243 -17.16 -17.84 -13.26
CA ASP A 243 -16.82 -17.88 -14.70
C ASP A 243 -15.75 -16.86 -15.16
N LEU A 244 -14.75 -16.61 -14.32
CA LEU A 244 -13.58 -15.78 -14.65
C LEU A 244 -12.49 -16.63 -15.34
N ASP A 245 -12.82 -17.33 -16.43
CA ASP A 245 -11.93 -18.33 -17.05
C ASP A 245 -10.70 -17.75 -17.81
N GLN A 246 -10.63 -16.42 -17.97
CA GLN A 246 -9.58 -15.77 -18.76
C GLN A 246 -9.00 -14.58 -18.02
N ASN A 247 -7.68 -14.39 -18.12
CA ASN A 247 -6.96 -13.26 -17.50
C ASN A 247 -7.26 -11.88 -18.13
N ARG A 248 -8.29 -11.82 -18.99
CA ARG A 248 -8.68 -10.64 -19.77
C ARG A 248 -10.18 -10.43 -19.65
N THR A 249 -10.55 -9.24 -19.20
CA THR A 249 -11.92 -8.79 -19.14
C THR A 249 -12.14 -7.64 -20.12
N TYR A 250 -13.36 -7.47 -20.59
CA TYR A 250 -13.74 -6.29 -21.39
C TYR A 250 -14.58 -5.35 -20.54
N ILE A 251 -14.34 -4.04 -20.67
CA ILE A 251 -15.10 -3.01 -19.96
C ILE A 251 -15.57 -1.91 -20.92
N PRO A 252 -16.79 -1.36 -20.74
CA PRO A 252 -17.23 -0.16 -21.43
C PRO A 252 -16.61 1.08 -20.79
N GLN A 253 -15.59 1.62 -21.43
CA GLN A 253 -14.87 2.81 -20.98
C GLN A 253 -15.41 4.04 -21.73
N SER A 254 -15.83 5.07 -20.99
CA SER A 254 -16.16 6.36 -21.60
C SER A 254 -14.90 7.03 -22.19
N TYR A 255 -15.06 7.90 -23.17
CA TYR A 255 -14.02 8.76 -23.69
C TYR A 255 -14.62 10.06 -24.19
N PHE A 256 -13.77 11.07 -24.33
CA PHE A 256 -14.20 12.44 -24.57
C PHE A 256 -13.30 13.11 -25.60
N GLY A 257 -13.85 14.07 -26.35
CA GLY A 257 -13.13 14.80 -27.40
C GLY A 257 -11.95 15.64 -26.91
N ASP A 258 -11.90 15.95 -25.62
CA ASP A 258 -10.84 16.74 -24.95
C ASP A 258 -9.69 15.88 -24.41
N ASN A 259 -9.63 14.60 -24.77
CA ASN A 259 -8.56 13.66 -24.43
C ASN A 259 -8.35 13.43 -22.91
N ARG A 260 -9.35 13.76 -22.09
CA ARG A 260 -9.35 13.43 -20.66
C ARG A 260 -9.57 11.92 -20.43
N VAL A 261 -9.11 11.45 -19.28
CA VAL A 261 -9.28 10.05 -18.88
C VAL A 261 -10.76 9.77 -18.62
N GLY A 262 -11.32 8.79 -19.33
CA GLY A 262 -12.66 8.31 -19.08
C GLY A 262 -12.76 7.34 -17.91
N TYR A 263 -13.94 6.77 -17.71
CA TYR A 263 -14.22 5.85 -16.62
C TYR A 263 -15.12 4.71 -17.07
N ASN A 264 -15.12 3.62 -16.30
CA ASN A 264 -15.96 2.46 -16.55
C ASN A 264 -17.42 2.80 -16.22
N ILE A 265 -18.32 2.72 -17.19
CA ILE A 265 -19.76 2.98 -17.04
C ILE A 265 -20.63 1.70 -17.07
N GLU A 266 -20.02 0.54 -16.86
CA GLU A 266 -20.62 -0.80 -16.96
C GLU A 266 -21.93 -0.99 -16.20
N TYR A 267 -22.17 -0.21 -15.16
CA TYR A 267 -23.35 -0.36 -14.30
C TYR A 267 -24.42 0.71 -14.52
N PHE A 268 -24.22 1.62 -15.47
CA PHE A 268 -25.18 2.66 -15.79
C PHE A 268 -26.44 2.08 -16.44
N MET A 269 -27.59 2.56 -15.99
CA MET A 269 -28.86 2.45 -16.70
C MET A 269 -28.97 3.55 -17.76
N ARG A 270 -29.93 3.41 -18.67
CA ARG A 270 -30.16 4.34 -19.78
C ARG A 270 -30.28 5.79 -19.29
N GLU A 271 -31.08 6.02 -18.27
CA GLU A 271 -31.30 7.35 -17.68
C GLU A 271 -30.04 7.92 -17.02
N GLU A 272 -29.19 7.05 -16.46
CA GLU A 272 -27.92 7.45 -15.84
C GLU A 272 -26.88 7.81 -16.90
N VAL A 273 -26.87 7.15 -18.06
CA VAL A 273 -26.06 7.55 -19.22
C VAL A 273 -26.47 8.95 -19.69
N ILE A 274 -27.78 9.20 -19.86
CA ILE A 274 -28.29 10.52 -20.26
C ILE A 274 -27.87 11.60 -19.26
N ALA A 275 -28.06 11.35 -17.96
CA ALA A 275 -27.68 12.28 -16.90
C ALA A 275 -26.16 12.55 -16.87
N ASP A 276 -25.34 11.52 -17.11
CA ASP A 276 -23.89 11.65 -17.19
C ASP A 276 -23.47 12.53 -18.37
N VAL A 277 -24.02 12.30 -19.57
CA VAL A 277 -23.73 13.11 -20.76
C VAL A 277 -24.11 14.57 -20.54
N LEU A 278 -25.27 14.84 -19.93
CA LEU A 278 -25.71 16.20 -19.60
C LEU A 278 -24.74 16.91 -18.63
N LYS A 279 -24.29 16.24 -17.57
CA LYS A 279 -23.28 16.78 -16.65
C LYS A 279 -21.97 17.10 -17.37
N GLN A 280 -21.55 16.22 -18.27
CA GLN A 280 -20.32 16.41 -19.04
C GLN A 280 -20.46 17.55 -20.06
N TYR A 281 -21.65 17.73 -20.63
CA TYR A 281 -21.94 18.83 -21.54
C TYR A 281 -21.98 20.19 -20.81
N GLU A 282 -22.62 20.27 -19.64
CA GLU A 282 -22.60 21.47 -18.79
C GLU A 282 -21.17 21.86 -18.43
N ARG A 283 -20.36 20.89 -17.96
CA ARG A 283 -18.94 21.10 -17.68
C ARG A 283 -18.17 21.60 -18.91
N PHE A 284 -18.45 21.06 -20.10
CA PHE A 284 -17.83 21.49 -21.34
C PHE A 284 -18.16 22.96 -21.66
N LEU A 285 -19.41 23.37 -21.48
CA LEU A 285 -19.84 24.77 -21.66
C LEU A 285 -19.18 25.70 -20.65
N GLU A 286 -19.12 25.32 -19.36
CA GLU A 286 -18.44 26.10 -18.34
C GLU A 286 -16.96 26.31 -18.67
N LEU A 287 -16.26 25.22 -19.03
CA LEU A 287 -14.85 25.28 -19.40
C LEU A 287 -14.62 26.14 -20.65
N SER A 288 -15.53 26.07 -21.63
CA SER A 288 -15.46 26.88 -22.85
C SER A 288 -15.80 28.35 -22.63
N SER A 289 -16.55 28.69 -21.57
CA SER A 289 -16.94 30.07 -21.24
C SER A 289 -15.91 30.84 -20.40
N GLN A 290 -15.03 30.14 -19.68
CA GLN A 290 -14.02 30.78 -18.84
C GLN A 290 -12.86 31.34 -19.67
N VAL A 291 -12.63 32.66 -19.58
CA VAL A 291 -11.55 33.40 -20.26
C VAL A 291 -10.15 32.78 -20.04
N LYS A 292 -9.91 32.13 -18.90
CA LYS A 292 -8.64 31.44 -18.61
C LYS A 292 -8.36 30.23 -19.52
N ASN A 293 -9.38 29.68 -20.19
CA ASN A 293 -9.25 28.51 -21.05
C ASN A 293 -9.17 28.86 -22.55
N GLU A 294 -9.07 30.15 -22.91
CA GLU A 294 -8.94 30.60 -24.32
C GLU A 294 -7.75 29.97 -25.07
N ILE A 295 -6.70 29.53 -24.36
CA ILE A 295 -5.55 28.84 -24.96
C ILE A 295 -5.98 27.47 -25.56
N PHE A 296 -6.92 26.77 -24.95
CA PHE A 296 -7.41 25.48 -25.46
C PHE A 296 -8.28 25.65 -26.71
N THR A 297 -9.13 26.68 -26.76
CA THR A 297 -9.95 27.00 -27.94
C THR A 297 -9.14 27.60 -29.09
N ALA A 298 -8.13 28.42 -28.80
CA ALA A 298 -7.27 29.05 -29.82
C ALA A 298 -6.31 28.07 -30.51
N THR A 299 -5.82 27.05 -29.80
CA THR A 299 -4.84 26.10 -30.35
C THR A 299 -5.47 25.17 -31.41
N ASN A 300 -6.75 24.81 -31.24
CA ASN A 300 -7.46 23.94 -32.20
C ASN A 300 -8.01 24.70 -33.42
N LEU A 301 -8.41 25.97 -33.28
CA LEU A 301 -8.78 26.82 -34.42
C LEU A 301 -7.62 26.97 -35.43
N LYS A 302 -6.37 26.95 -34.96
CA LYS A 302 -5.19 27.03 -35.83
C LYS A 302 -4.97 25.76 -36.65
N ARG A 303 -5.31 24.58 -36.11
CA ARG A 303 -5.21 23.28 -36.82
C ARG A 303 -6.30 23.04 -37.86
N ARG A 304 -7.41 23.78 -37.81
CA ARG A 304 -8.53 23.63 -38.75
C ARG A 304 -8.37 24.48 -40.03
N ASN A 305 -7.37 25.37 -40.04
CA ASN A 305 -7.01 26.24 -41.16
C ASN A 305 -5.71 25.82 -41.88
N GLU A 306 -5.17 24.63 -41.57
CA GLU A 306 -4.07 23.95 -42.28
C GLU A 306 -4.60 22.65 -42.88
#